data_AF-A0A960B996-F1
#
_entry.id   AF-A0A960B996-F1
#
_cell.length_a   1.000
_cell.length_b   1.000
_cell.length_c   1.000
_cell.angle_alpha   90.00
_cell.angle_beta   90.00
_cell.angle_gamma   90.00
#
_symmetry.space_group_name_H-M   'P 1'
#
loop_
_entity.id
_entity.type
_entity.pdbx_description
1 polymer ?
#
loop_
_entity_poly.entity_id
_entity_poly.type
_entity_poly.pdbx_seq_one_letter_code
_entity_poly.pdbx_strand_id
1 'polypeptide(L)'
;DVYWGPETEWLGGEHGGQQRYSGERDLANPLAAVQMGLIYVNPEGEPDPVASARDVRETFARMAMDDEETVALIAGGHTFGKTHGAGPADLLGPEPEAAPMEQLGLGWTNSYGTGVGLDANTSGIEVTWTYHPTRWDDEFVHILFGYEWEKFRSPAGAWVTPGGNSHRPRRGERTHPIRPGGWRGSRLP
;
A
#
# COMPACT_ATOMS: atom_id res chain seq x y z
N ASP A 1 -27.02 1.97 -12.17
CA ASP A 1 -25.87 2.90 -12.21
C ASP A 1 -25.07 2.73 -10.92
N VAL A 2 -23.78 3.04 -10.91
CA VAL A 2 -22.90 2.90 -9.73
C VAL A 2 -22.44 4.27 -9.26
N TYR A 3 -22.71 4.59 -7.99
CA TYR A 3 -22.28 5.84 -7.37
C TYR A 3 -20.94 5.66 -6.63
N TRP A 4 -19.86 6.21 -7.17
CA TRP A 4 -18.50 6.08 -6.64
C TRP A 4 -18.07 7.17 -5.65
N GLY A 5 -18.90 8.20 -5.48
CA GLY A 5 -18.66 9.29 -4.54
C GLY A 5 -18.96 10.67 -5.15
N PRO A 6 -18.93 11.72 -4.32
CA PRO A 6 -19.19 13.10 -4.74
C PRO A 6 -17.98 13.79 -5.37
N GLU A 7 -16.78 13.20 -5.27
CA GLU A 7 -15.54 13.85 -5.67
C GLU A 7 -15.46 14.06 -7.18
N THR A 8 -14.89 15.19 -7.58
CA THR A 8 -14.61 15.54 -8.98
C THR A 8 -13.16 15.31 -9.37
N GLU A 9 -12.32 14.83 -8.44
CA GLU A 9 -10.89 14.59 -8.62
C GLU A 9 -10.50 13.20 -8.11
N TRP A 10 -9.53 12.56 -8.79
CA TRP A 10 -8.94 11.31 -8.33
C TRP A 10 -8.28 11.48 -6.96
N LEU A 11 -8.44 10.47 -6.11
CA LEU A 11 -8.01 10.49 -4.71
C LEU A 11 -8.61 11.65 -3.88
N GLY A 12 -9.57 12.40 -4.45
CA GLY A 12 -10.20 13.59 -3.88
C GLY A 12 -9.31 14.84 -3.85
N GLY A 13 -8.22 14.86 -4.63
CA GLY A 13 -7.34 16.03 -4.75
C GLY A 13 -6.74 16.46 -3.41
N GLU A 14 -6.70 17.77 -3.17
CA GLU A 14 -6.22 18.35 -1.91
C GLU A 14 -7.10 17.99 -0.71
N HIS A 15 -8.37 17.61 -0.94
CA HIS A 15 -9.32 17.25 0.11
C HIS A 15 -9.22 15.78 0.53
N GLY A 16 -8.48 14.94 -0.20
CA GLY A 16 -8.40 13.52 0.07
C GLY A 16 -9.79 12.88 0.19
N GLY A 17 -10.01 12.10 1.25
CA GLY A 17 -11.30 11.45 1.48
C GLY A 17 -12.39 12.35 2.08
N GLN A 18 -12.14 13.63 2.37
CA GLN A 18 -13.02 14.39 3.28
C GLN A 18 -14.47 14.51 2.79
N GLN A 19 -14.71 14.62 1.48
CA GLN A 19 -16.05 14.86 0.93
C GLN A 19 -17.00 13.65 1.09
N ARG A 20 -16.46 12.44 1.26
CA ARG A 20 -17.25 11.23 1.51
C ARG A 20 -17.44 10.90 2.99
N TYR A 21 -16.88 11.72 3.88
CA TYR A 21 -17.06 11.56 5.32
C TYR A 21 -17.93 12.65 5.91
N SER A 22 -18.62 12.32 6.99
CA SER A 22 -19.29 13.26 7.88
C SER A 22 -19.01 12.90 9.34
N GLY A 23 -19.43 13.75 10.28
CA GLY A 23 -19.25 13.48 11.70
C GLY A 23 -17.79 13.20 12.10
N GLU A 24 -17.59 12.16 12.90
CA GLU A 24 -16.27 11.71 13.38
C GLU A 24 -15.65 10.63 12.48
N ARG A 25 -15.78 10.76 11.14
CA ARG A 25 -15.32 9.80 10.11
C ARG A 25 -16.37 8.74 9.72
N ASP A 26 -17.64 9.15 9.66
CA ASP A 26 -18.72 8.33 9.12
C ASP A 26 -18.70 8.34 7.59
N LEU A 27 -18.27 7.23 6.97
CA LEU A 27 -18.22 7.09 5.51
C LEU A 27 -19.64 7.04 4.92
N ALA A 28 -19.91 7.86 3.91
CA ALA A 28 -21.22 7.95 3.29
C ALA A 28 -21.65 6.62 2.64
N ASN A 29 -22.89 6.18 2.88
CA ASN A 29 -23.45 5.03 2.18
C ASN A 29 -23.80 5.39 0.72
N PRO A 30 -23.56 4.50 -0.26
CA PRO A 30 -23.10 3.10 -0.15
C PRO A 30 -21.58 2.91 -0.36
N LEU A 31 -20.76 3.95 -0.12
CA LEU A 31 -19.33 3.89 -0.42
C LEU A 31 -18.59 2.93 0.52
N ALA A 32 -17.59 2.23 -0.01
CA ALA A 32 -16.80 1.24 0.72
C ALA A 32 -15.27 1.44 0.55
N ALA A 33 -14.85 2.64 0.10
CA ALA A 33 -13.45 3.03 -0.02
C ALA A 33 -13.20 4.41 0.58
N VAL A 34 -12.02 4.65 1.14
CA VAL A 34 -11.71 5.89 1.87
C VAL A 34 -11.42 7.10 0.98
N GLN A 35 -11.11 6.89 -0.31
CA GLN A 35 -10.88 7.94 -1.31
C GLN A 35 -11.33 7.49 -2.69
N MET A 36 -11.63 8.45 -3.57
CA MET A 36 -12.04 8.16 -4.96
C MET A 36 -10.90 7.47 -5.70
N GLY A 37 -11.17 6.31 -6.29
CA GLY A 37 -10.18 5.52 -7.03
C GLY A 37 -9.37 4.52 -6.21
N LEU A 38 -9.52 4.50 -4.88
CA LEU A 38 -8.98 3.41 -4.05
C LEU A 38 -9.95 2.21 -4.02
N ILE A 39 -9.40 1.03 -3.77
CA ILE A 39 -10.20 -0.19 -3.58
C ILE A 39 -10.81 -0.23 -2.17
N TYR A 40 -9.99 -0.03 -1.12
CA TYR A 40 -10.44 -0.03 0.28
C TYR A 40 -9.86 1.19 1.01
N VAL A 41 -8.60 1.11 1.39
CA VAL A 41 -7.90 2.08 2.24
C VAL A 41 -6.70 2.69 1.52
N ASN A 42 -6.20 3.81 2.04
CA ASN A 42 -4.97 4.42 1.56
C ASN A 42 -3.76 3.71 2.20
N PRO A 43 -2.84 3.12 1.41
CA PRO A 43 -1.63 2.50 1.93
C PRO A 43 -0.52 3.52 2.27
N GLU A 44 -0.68 4.78 1.88
CA GLU A 44 0.26 5.88 2.10
C GLU A 44 -0.22 6.87 3.19
N GLY A 45 0.72 7.61 3.78
CA GLY A 45 0.46 8.70 4.73
C GLY A 45 1.40 8.67 5.93
N GLU A 46 1.30 9.65 6.84
CA GLU A 46 1.94 9.52 8.15
C GLU A 46 1.24 8.40 8.92
N PRO A 47 1.87 7.23 9.09
CA PRO A 47 1.13 6.04 9.45
C PRO A 47 0.87 6.04 10.95
N ASP A 48 -0.40 6.14 11.30
CA ASP A 48 -0.93 5.59 12.54
C ASP A 48 -1.60 4.24 12.20
N PRO A 49 -0.94 3.10 12.44
CA PRO A 49 -1.49 1.78 12.16
C PRO A 49 -2.83 1.53 12.90
N VAL A 50 -3.04 2.17 14.05
CA VAL A 50 -4.27 2.03 14.83
C VAL A 50 -5.41 2.79 14.16
N ALA A 51 -5.16 3.99 13.64
CA ALA A 51 -6.14 4.71 12.84
C ALA A 51 -6.46 3.98 11.53
N SER A 52 -5.43 3.48 10.83
CA SER A 52 -5.60 2.71 9.59
C SER A 52 -6.42 1.44 9.81
N ALA A 53 -6.26 0.74 10.94
CA ALA A 53 -7.06 -0.44 11.27
C ALA A 53 -8.56 -0.16 11.41
N ARG A 54 -8.97 1.08 11.74
CA ARG A 54 -10.39 1.49 11.75
C ARG A 54 -10.94 1.56 10.34
N ASP A 55 -10.20 2.22 9.45
CA ASP A 55 -10.57 2.33 8.04
C ASP A 55 -10.60 0.96 7.35
N VAL A 56 -9.63 0.08 7.65
CA VAL A 56 -9.60 -1.30 7.15
C VAL A 56 -10.85 -2.05 7.57
N ARG A 57 -11.17 -2.06 8.87
CA ARG A 57 -12.37 -2.75 9.37
C ARG A 57 -13.65 -2.22 8.74
N GLU A 58 -13.82 -0.90 8.69
CA GLU A 58 -15.03 -0.29 8.13
C GLU A 58 -15.21 -0.61 6.64
N THR A 59 -14.15 -0.44 5.84
CA THR A 59 -14.21 -0.67 4.39
C THR A 59 -14.40 -2.13 4.03
N PHE A 60 -13.74 -3.06 4.74
CA PHE A 60 -13.94 -4.49 4.54
C PHE A 60 -15.32 -4.97 5.00
N ALA A 61 -15.83 -4.46 6.14
CA ALA A 61 -17.19 -4.78 6.60
C ALA A 61 -18.26 -4.34 5.58
N ARG A 62 -18.07 -3.18 4.94
CA ARG A 62 -18.95 -2.71 3.84
C ARG A 62 -18.84 -3.54 2.57
N MET A 63 -17.75 -4.29 2.42
CA MET A 63 -17.57 -5.28 1.35
C MET A 63 -17.84 -6.71 1.82
N ALA A 64 -18.61 -6.86 2.91
CA ALA A 64 -19.08 -8.13 3.45
C ALA A 64 -17.97 -9.09 3.89
N MET A 65 -16.87 -8.54 4.43
CA MET A 65 -15.80 -9.31 5.07
C MET A 65 -15.75 -8.99 6.56
N ASP A 66 -15.73 -10.01 7.40
CA ASP A 66 -15.50 -9.86 8.83
C ASP A 66 -14.01 -9.69 9.18
N ASP A 67 -13.68 -9.59 10.48
CA ASP A 67 -12.30 -9.39 10.94
C ASP A 67 -11.38 -10.58 10.58
N GLU A 68 -11.89 -11.83 10.61
CA GLU A 68 -11.10 -13.02 10.28
C GLU A 68 -10.79 -13.07 8.78
N GLU A 69 -11.82 -12.85 7.96
CA GLU A 69 -11.70 -12.80 6.50
C GLU A 69 -10.79 -11.66 6.06
N THR A 70 -10.90 -10.49 6.70
CA THR A 70 -10.05 -9.32 6.43
C THR A 70 -8.57 -9.63 6.69
N VAL A 71 -8.25 -10.21 7.85
CA VAL A 71 -6.87 -10.59 8.18
C VAL A 71 -6.36 -11.66 7.21
N ALA A 72 -7.17 -12.68 6.90
CA ALA A 72 -6.80 -13.75 5.98
C ALA A 72 -6.53 -13.23 4.57
N LEU A 73 -7.35 -12.31 4.05
CA LEU A 73 -7.17 -11.70 2.73
C LEU A 73 -5.92 -10.85 2.66
N ILE A 74 -5.69 -9.99 3.65
CA ILE A 74 -4.53 -9.07 3.66
C ILE A 74 -3.23 -9.86 3.82
N ALA A 75 -3.15 -10.73 4.84
CA ALA A 75 -1.94 -11.51 5.10
C ALA A 75 -1.67 -12.53 3.98
N GLY A 76 -2.74 -13.18 3.49
CA GLY A 76 -2.64 -14.14 2.39
C GLY A 76 -2.20 -13.46 1.09
N GLY A 77 -2.78 -12.31 0.74
CA GLY A 77 -2.39 -11.54 -0.44
C GLY A 77 -0.94 -11.05 -0.37
N HIS A 78 -0.56 -10.42 0.75
CA HIS A 78 0.80 -9.88 0.93
C HIS A 78 1.88 -10.93 1.20
N THR A 79 1.54 -12.21 1.27
CA THR A 79 2.54 -13.29 1.22
C THR A 79 3.25 -13.34 -0.14
N PHE A 80 2.59 -12.84 -1.19
CA PHE A 80 3.07 -12.88 -2.56
C PHE A 80 3.52 -11.51 -3.09
N GLY A 81 4.45 -11.55 -4.04
CA GLY A 81 4.82 -10.41 -4.87
C GLY A 81 5.50 -9.28 -4.11
N LYS A 82 5.28 -8.06 -4.62
CA LYS A 82 5.84 -6.80 -4.12
C LYS A 82 5.01 -5.61 -4.62
N THR A 83 5.17 -4.46 -3.98
CA THR A 83 4.71 -3.17 -4.53
C THR A 83 5.77 -2.58 -5.48
N HIS A 84 5.44 -1.50 -6.22
CA HIS A 84 6.38 -0.85 -7.14
C HIS A 84 6.36 0.68 -6.96
N GLY A 85 7.53 1.25 -6.67
CA GLY A 85 7.77 2.65 -6.35
C GLY A 85 9.22 3.05 -6.59
N ALA A 86 9.80 2.59 -7.71
CA ALA A 86 11.23 2.72 -8.01
C ALA A 86 11.70 4.15 -8.31
N GLY A 87 10.78 5.05 -8.65
CA GLY A 87 11.08 6.44 -9.00
C GLY A 87 9.87 7.37 -8.77
N PRO A 88 10.02 8.67 -9.06
CA PRO A 88 8.97 9.67 -8.86
C PRO A 88 7.65 9.36 -9.61
N ALA A 89 6.51 9.72 -9.00
CA ALA A 89 5.19 9.48 -9.59
C ALA A 89 4.84 10.44 -10.74
N ASP A 90 5.47 11.62 -10.81
CA ASP A 90 5.30 12.60 -11.89
C ASP A 90 5.87 12.14 -13.24
N LEU A 91 6.62 11.04 -13.25
CA LEU A 91 7.14 10.40 -14.46
C LEU A 91 6.18 9.38 -15.09
N LEU A 92 5.04 9.11 -14.43
CA LEU A 92 3.96 8.30 -14.97
C LEU A 92 3.09 9.13 -15.91
N GLY A 93 2.88 8.62 -17.11
CA GLY A 93 1.94 9.18 -18.08
C GLY A 93 0.47 8.99 -17.68
N PRO A 94 -0.46 9.47 -18.52
CA PRO A 94 -1.90 9.37 -18.28
C PRO A 94 -2.38 7.92 -18.14
N GLU A 95 -3.47 7.72 -17.40
CA GLU A 95 -4.20 6.47 -17.28
C GLU A 95 -4.79 6.00 -18.63
N PRO A 96 -5.17 4.72 -18.78
CA PRO A 96 -5.55 4.14 -20.08
C PRO A 96 -6.61 4.94 -20.87
N GLU A 97 -7.63 5.47 -20.21
CA GLU A 97 -8.72 6.22 -20.87
C GLU A 97 -8.30 7.64 -21.31
N ALA A 98 -7.21 8.17 -20.76
CA ALA A 98 -6.63 9.46 -21.14
C ALA A 98 -5.34 9.31 -21.97
N ALA A 99 -4.91 8.07 -22.24
CA ALA A 99 -3.68 7.80 -22.96
C ALA A 99 -3.80 8.06 -24.48
N PRO A 100 -2.71 8.47 -25.14
CA PRO A 100 -2.67 8.58 -26.59
C PRO A 100 -3.03 7.25 -27.28
N MET A 101 -3.71 7.32 -28.43
CA MET A 101 -4.23 6.14 -29.14
C MET A 101 -3.13 5.14 -29.53
N GLU A 102 -1.90 5.59 -29.75
CA GLU A 102 -0.74 4.74 -30.04
C GLU A 102 -0.33 3.83 -28.86
N GLN A 103 -0.83 4.08 -27.65
CA GLN A 103 -0.64 3.17 -26.50
C GLN A 103 -1.61 1.97 -26.54
N LEU A 104 -2.53 1.91 -27.52
CA LEU A 104 -3.39 0.75 -27.82
C LEU A 104 -4.15 0.21 -26.59
N GLY A 105 -4.70 1.12 -25.78
CA GLY A 105 -5.47 0.78 -24.58
C GLY A 105 -4.63 0.53 -23.32
N LEU A 106 -3.31 0.73 -23.39
CA LEU A 106 -2.45 0.83 -22.21
C LEU A 106 -2.40 2.27 -21.68
N GLY A 107 -1.88 2.42 -20.46
CA GLY A 107 -1.67 3.72 -19.82
C GLY A 107 -0.55 3.64 -18.78
N TRP A 108 -0.35 4.72 -18.03
CA TRP A 108 0.71 4.87 -17.03
C TRP A 108 2.11 4.58 -17.58
N THR A 109 2.36 4.93 -18.85
CA THR A 109 3.68 4.81 -19.46
C THR A 109 4.70 5.57 -18.62
N ASN A 110 5.70 4.86 -18.12
CA ASN A 110 6.66 5.40 -17.16
C ASN A 110 7.96 5.82 -17.87
N SER A 111 8.34 7.09 -17.70
CA SER A 111 9.56 7.65 -18.27
C SER A 111 10.80 7.50 -17.37
N TYR A 112 10.65 6.93 -16.17
CA TYR A 112 11.76 6.61 -15.27
C TYR A 112 12.55 5.37 -15.75
N GLY A 113 13.82 5.55 -16.09
CA GLY A 113 14.70 4.43 -16.48
C GLY A 113 14.15 3.67 -17.69
N THR A 114 13.97 2.36 -17.54
CA THR A 114 13.34 1.49 -18.56
C THR A 114 11.81 1.54 -18.54
N GLY A 115 11.20 2.19 -17.55
CA GLY A 115 9.75 2.29 -17.35
C GLY A 115 9.08 1.03 -16.78
N VAL A 116 9.77 -0.11 -16.78
CA VAL A 116 9.24 -1.42 -16.39
C VAL A 116 10.27 -2.21 -15.59
N GLY A 117 9.90 -3.40 -15.09
CA GLY A 117 10.83 -4.28 -14.38
C GLY A 117 11.38 -3.62 -13.11
N LEU A 118 12.71 -3.43 -13.06
CA LEU A 118 13.37 -2.82 -11.89
C LEU A 118 13.04 -1.33 -11.73
N ASP A 119 12.58 -0.67 -12.79
CA ASP A 119 12.23 0.76 -12.80
C ASP A 119 10.72 0.99 -12.73
N ALA A 120 9.93 -0.08 -12.49
CA ALA A 120 8.49 0.01 -12.40
C ALA A 120 8.03 0.91 -11.24
N ASN A 121 7.01 1.70 -11.49
CA ASN A 121 6.29 2.47 -10.48
C ASN A 121 4.79 2.25 -10.70
N THR A 122 4.08 1.98 -9.62
CA THR A 122 2.63 1.75 -9.64
C THR A 122 1.97 2.47 -8.49
N SER A 123 2.36 2.15 -7.26
CA SER A 123 1.75 2.71 -6.05
C SER A 123 2.66 3.70 -5.35
N GLY A 124 3.85 4.01 -5.87
CA GLY A 124 4.87 4.78 -5.15
C GLY A 124 5.54 4.05 -3.98
N ILE A 125 4.99 2.93 -3.50
CA ILE A 125 5.54 2.13 -2.40
C ILE A 125 6.51 1.08 -2.95
N GLU A 126 7.64 0.86 -2.29
CA GLU A 126 8.66 -0.13 -2.70
C GLU A 126 8.95 -1.11 -1.55
N VAL A 127 8.11 -2.15 -1.43
CA VAL A 127 8.12 -3.16 -0.36
C VAL A 127 7.99 -4.56 -0.93
N THR A 128 8.77 -5.49 -0.38
CA THR A 128 8.57 -6.95 -0.51
C THR A 128 8.40 -7.53 0.88
N TRP A 129 7.26 -8.19 1.16
CA TRP A 129 6.91 -8.59 2.53
C TRP A 129 7.54 -9.90 2.99
N THR A 130 7.80 -10.84 2.07
CA THR A 130 8.34 -12.18 2.37
C THR A 130 9.72 -12.38 1.73
N TYR A 131 10.49 -13.34 2.24
CA TYR A 131 11.78 -13.70 1.63
C TYR A 131 11.58 -14.48 0.33
N HIS A 132 10.42 -15.12 0.17
CA HIS A 132 10.06 -15.97 -0.96
C HIS A 132 8.74 -15.53 -1.61
N PRO A 133 8.69 -14.37 -2.29
CA PRO A 133 7.45 -13.75 -2.77
C PRO A 133 6.72 -14.51 -3.88
N THR A 134 7.22 -15.66 -4.33
CA THR A 134 6.63 -16.50 -5.38
C THR A 134 6.20 -17.87 -4.85
N ARG A 135 6.13 -18.06 -3.53
CA ARG A 135 5.61 -19.28 -2.91
C ARG A 135 4.70 -18.92 -1.75
N TRP A 136 3.79 -19.82 -1.44
CA TRP A 136 2.97 -19.71 -0.24
C TRP A 136 3.74 -20.18 0.99
N ASP A 137 3.75 -19.39 2.05
CA ASP A 137 4.21 -19.72 3.40
C ASP A 137 3.62 -18.75 4.43
N ASP A 138 4.04 -18.86 5.69
CA ASP A 138 3.61 -18.02 6.81
C ASP A 138 4.60 -16.88 7.12
N GLU A 139 5.53 -16.58 6.21
CA GLU A 139 6.59 -15.60 6.44
C GLU A 139 6.04 -14.19 6.70
N PHE A 140 4.92 -13.80 6.06
CA PHE A 140 4.30 -12.49 6.30
C PHE A 140 4.01 -12.27 7.78
N VAL A 141 3.34 -13.23 8.42
CA VAL A 141 2.93 -13.15 9.83
C VAL A 141 4.16 -13.27 10.74
N HIS A 142 5.10 -14.15 10.41
CA HIS A 142 6.36 -14.27 11.15
C HIS A 142 7.19 -12.99 11.14
N ILE A 143 7.26 -12.30 9.99
CA ILE A 143 7.96 -11.03 9.87
C ILE A 143 7.18 -9.93 10.61
N LEU A 144 5.85 -9.88 10.45
CA LEU A 144 4.99 -8.90 11.13
C LEU A 144 5.20 -8.86 12.64
N PHE A 145 5.22 -10.04 13.29
CA PHE A 145 5.38 -10.14 14.75
C PHE A 145 6.84 -10.33 15.20
N GLY A 146 7.76 -10.70 14.31
CA GLY A 146 9.15 -11.01 14.65
C GLY A 146 10.10 -9.82 14.66
N TYR A 147 9.67 -8.66 14.16
CA TYR A 147 10.49 -7.45 14.04
C TYR A 147 9.80 -6.22 14.60
N GLU A 148 10.62 -5.25 14.99
CA GLU A 148 10.18 -3.87 15.24
C GLU A 148 10.17 -3.10 13.92
N TRP A 149 9.25 -2.13 13.81
CA TRP A 149 8.94 -1.44 12.56
C TRP A 149 9.31 0.04 12.67
N GLU A 150 10.15 0.51 11.74
CA GLU A 150 10.53 1.91 11.64
C GLU A 150 9.97 2.51 10.34
N LYS A 151 9.58 3.79 10.39
CA LYS A 151 9.09 4.52 9.22
C LYS A 151 10.23 4.74 8.22
N PHE A 152 9.99 4.50 6.94
CA PHE A 152 10.89 4.90 5.84
C PHE A 152 10.12 5.58 4.70
N ARG A 153 10.88 6.24 3.82
CA ARG A 153 10.37 6.74 2.55
C ARG A 153 10.87 5.87 1.40
N SER A 154 9.98 5.53 0.48
CA SER A 154 10.33 4.86 -0.77
C SER A 154 11.16 5.76 -1.70
N PRO A 155 11.77 5.22 -2.76
CA PRO A 155 12.39 6.04 -3.81
C PRO A 155 11.44 7.04 -4.48
N ALA A 156 10.14 6.73 -4.54
CA ALA A 156 9.10 7.65 -5.02
C ALA A 156 8.68 8.71 -3.98
N GLY A 157 9.17 8.64 -2.74
CA GLY A 157 8.86 9.56 -1.66
C GLY A 157 7.66 9.17 -0.79
N ALA A 158 7.01 8.03 -1.06
CA ALA A 158 5.88 7.52 -0.27
C ALA A 158 6.33 7.08 1.12
N TRP A 159 5.55 7.44 2.15
CA TRP A 159 5.78 6.97 3.52
C TRP A 159 5.26 5.56 3.73
N VAL A 160 6.06 4.72 4.37
CA VAL A 160 5.71 3.32 4.63
C VAL A 160 6.36 2.86 5.94
N THR A 161 5.74 1.87 6.62
CA THR A 161 6.35 1.10 7.71
C THR A 161 6.65 -0.33 7.23
N PRO A 162 7.83 -0.60 6.67
CA PRO A 162 8.29 -1.91 6.24
C PRO A 162 8.90 -2.64 7.42
N GLY A 163 8.91 -3.96 7.34
CA GLY A 163 9.48 -4.83 8.35
C GLY A 163 10.96 -4.93 8.13
N GLY A 164 11.63 -5.58 9.07
CA GLY A 164 13.00 -6.03 8.87
C GLY A 164 13.18 -6.63 7.47
N ASN A 165 14.11 -6.05 6.69
CA ASN A 165 14.45 -6.41 5.30
C ASN A 165 13.46 -6.10 4.16
N SER A 166 12.36 -5.35 4.34
CA SER A 166 11.47 -5.05 3.18
C SER A 166 12.05 -4.07 2.17
N HIS A 167 13.18 -3.44 2.50
CA HIS A 167 14.05 -2.79 1.52
C HIS A 167 15.14 -3.79 1.11
N ARG A 168 14.84 -4.68 0.16
CA ARG A 168 15.88 -5.47 -0.49
C ARG A 168 16.55 -4.56 -1.51
N PRO A 169 17.85 -4.22 -1.38
CA PRO A 169 18.53 -3.39 -2.35
C PRO A 169 18.50 -4.05 -3.74
N ARG A 170 18.56 -3.22 -4.78
CA ARG A 170 18.65 -3.67 -6.18
C ARG A 170 19.74 -4.72 -6.30
N ARG A 171 19.56 -5.72 -7.17
CA ARG A 171 20.59 -6.75 -7.43
C ARG A 171 21.91 -6.08 -7.85
N GLY A 172 22.85 -5.92 -6.90
CA GLY A 172 24.13 -5.22 -7.10
C GLY A 172 24.46 -4.12 -6.07
N GLU A 173 23.50 -3.66 -5.28
CA GLU A 173 23.73 -2.65 -4.23
C GLU A 173 23.90 -3.32 -2.85
N ARG A 174 24.94 -2.93 -2.09
CA ARG A 174 25.19 -3.40 -0.71
C ARG A 174 24.85 -2.29 0.28
N THR A 175 23.93 -2.54 1.21
CA THR A 175 23.92 -1.90 2.54
C THR A 175 23.25 -2.82 3.59
N HIS A 176 23.79 -2.79 4.81
CA HIS A 176 23.26 -3.37 6.07
C HIS A 176 23.03 -2.21 7.06
N PRO A 177 22.09 -2.28 8.01
CA PRO A 177 22.29 -3.08 9.23
C PRO A 177 21.05 -3.89 9.66
N ILE A 178 21.26 -5.19 9.86
CA ILE A 178 20.34 -6.08 10.55
C ILE A 178 20.46 -5.80 12.05
N ARG A 179 19.34 -5.51 12.74
CA ARG A 179 19.24 -5.71 14.19
C ARG A 179 18.18 -6.77 14.46
N PRO A 180 18.57 -7.99 14.88
CA PRO A 180 17.62 -8.92 15.44
C PRO A 180 17.06 -8.30 16.73
N GLY A 181 15.74 -8.26 16.88
CA GLY A 181 15.12 -7.96 18.16
C GLY A 181 15.56 -9.01 19.17
N GLY A 182 16.45 -8.63 20.09
CA GLY A 182 16.83 -9.50 21.20
C GLY A 182 15.65 -9.59 22.17
N TRP A 183 15.18 -10.81 22.42
CA TRP A 183 14.17 -11.10 23.44
C TRP A 183 14.71 -10.67 24.82
N ARG A 184 14.36 -9.46 25.27
CA ARG A 184 14.49 -9.07 26.67
C ARG A 184 13.13 -9.29 27.31
N GLY A 185 12.94 -10.47 27.90
CA GLY A 185 11.81 -10.73 28.78
C GLY A 185 11.82 -9.74 29.95
N SER A 186 10.97 -8.73 29.89
CA SER A 186 10.49 -8.03 31.08
C SER A 186 9.26 -8.78 31.59
N ARG A 187 9.42 -9.41 32.75
CA ARG A 187 8.30 -9.89 33.56
C ARG A 187 7.37 -8.70 33.84
N LEU A 188 6.08 -8.90 33.58
CA LEU A 188 5.01 -8.05 34.07
C LEU A 188 5.06 -8.01 35.62
N PRO A 189 4.95 -6.85 36.27
CA PRO A 189 4.28 -6.75 37.56
C PRO A 189 2.76 -6.83 37.40
#